data_AF-A0A1J5DDR8-F1
#
_entry.id   AF-A0A1J5DDR8-F1
#
_cell.length_a   1.000
_cell.length_b   1.000
_cell.length_c   1.000
_cell.angle_alpha   90.00
_cell.angle_beta   90.00
_cell.angle_gamma   90.00
#
_symmetry.space_group_name_H-M   'P 1'
#
loop_
_entity.id
_entity.type
_entity.pdbx_description
1 polymer ?
#
loop_
_entity_poly.entity_id
_entity_poly.type
_entity_poly.pdbx_seq_one_letter_code
_entity_poly.pdbx_strand_id
1 'polypeptide(L)'
;MNPSTVFFGLPAMDPEKTESEKKTMNRRGMRTSMIAIGAAAALVLTGCGGGGGGSSSGSTTRGAITGFGSVWVNGIEFQTGSETHRKLLDTGEDHSGGVQDCTVLSVGMVVTVHHGDGDDHATEIEYEDNLQGAVQYLNTTDNTFEVLGQKVRFGGTTNIEHGPIGDGFVVEVSGLTASDNVIDATYIDVKLGESDEFEIKGYVYSVGIDNTFRLGPLPGVSTVTVDITGVTLQDIPGGVLAAGQFVEVKTRSLTTGSFPDAVIHATEVEGKKDIGHSEDHDDHDNHDNHENHS
;
A
#
# COMPACT_ATOMS: atom_id res chain seq x y z
N MET A 1 60.90 -18.23 35.15
CA MET A 1 61.63 -19.47 34.77
C MET A 1 60.64 -20.36 34.02
N ASN A 2 61.08 -21.00 32.94
CA ASN A 2 60.31 -22.03 32.21
C ASN A 2 60.98 -23.39 32.45
N PRO A 3 60.24 -24.51 32.42
CA PRO A 3 60.27 -25.43 31.26
C PRO A 3 58.83 -25.80 30.77
N SER A 4 58.50 -26.18 29.52
CA SER A 4 59.19 -26.99 28.47
C SER A 4 59.23 -28.50 28.76
N THR A 5 58.85 -29.47 27.91
CA THR A 5 58.03 -29.54 26.66
C THR A 5 57.21 -30.87 26.76
N VAL A 6 56.80 -31.77 25.82
CA VAL A 6 56.86 -32.14 24.37
C VAL A 6 55.47 -32.82 24.11
N PHE A 7 54.66 -32.62 23.05
CA PHE A 7 54.76 -32.83 21.58
C PHE A 7 54.74 -34.29 21.06
N PHE A 8 54.44 -34.45 19.76
CA PHE A 8 54.21 -35.69 18.96
C PHE A 8 52.80 -36.32 19.05
N GLY A 9 52.14 -36.68 17.93
CA GLY A 9 52.53 -36.48 16.51
C GLY A 9 51.47 -36.96 15.49
N LEU A 10 51.62 -36.52 14.23
CA LEU A 10 50.80 -36.90 13.06
C LEU A 10 51.62 -37.75 12.08
N PRO A 11 50.99 -38.75 11.43
CA PRO A 11 51.00 -38.88 9.96
C PRO A 11 49.54 -38.86 9.43
N ALA A 12 49.17 -38.23 8.30
CA ALA A 12 49.66 -38.31 6.92
C ALA A 12 49.12 -39.53 6.12
N MET A 13 48.39 -39.23 5.02
CA MET A 13 48.43 -39.81 3.65
C MET A 13 48.50 -41.35 3.44
N ASP A 14 47.87 -41.99 2.43
CA ASP A 14 47.08 -41.48 1.28
C ASP A 14 46.01 -42.53 0.77
N PRO A 15 45.77 -42.91 -0.52
CA PRO A 15 44.38 -43.17 -1.00
C PRO A 15 44.09 -44.61 -1.50
N GLU A 16 42.86 -44.87 -2.00
CA GLU A 16 42.53 -45.57 -3.29
C GLU A 16 41.15 -46.32 -3.31
N LYS A 17 40.32 -46.03 -4.35
CA LYS A 17 39.17 -46.84 -4.91
C LYS A 17 37.95 -47.15 -3.99
N THR A 18 36.78 -47.57 -4.49
CA THR A 18 36.43 -48.19 -5.81
C THR A 18 35.13 -47.64 -6.42
N GLU A 19 34.89 -47.94 -7.69
CA GLU A 19 33.79 -47.43 -8.54
C GLU A 19 32.41 -48.09 -8.32
N SER A 20 31.39 -47.44 -8.90
CA SER A 20 30.24 -48.05 -9.60
C SER A 20 29.18 -48.84 -8.79
N GLU A 21 27.95 -48.30 -8.80
CA GLU A 21 26.85 -49.04 -9.46
C GLU A 21 25.82 -48.11 -10.13
N LYS A 22 25.36 -48.46 -11.33
CA LYS A 22 24.31 -47.72 -12.09
C LYS A 22 22.96 -48.41 -11.93
N LYS A 23 21.99 -47.77 -11.27
CA LYS A 23 20.64 -48.34 -11.13
C LYS A 23 19.63 -47.75 -12.13
N THR A 24 19.69 -48.27 -13.35
CA THR A 24 18.57 -48.50 -14.29
C THR A 24 17.36 -47.54 -14.27
N MET A 25 17.28 -46.66 -15.28
CA MET A 25 15.98 -46.28 -15.86
C MET A 25 15.23 -47.54 -16.32
N ASN A 26 13.90 -47.58 -16.14
CA ASN A 26 13.06 -48.65 -16.65
C ASN A 26 11.89 -48.11 -17.48
N ARG A 27 12.13 -47.89 -18.78
CA ARG A 27 11.09 -47.52 -19.76
C ARG A 27 10.17 -48.71 -20.04
N ARG A 28 8.86 -48.49 -20.04
CA ARG A 28 7.88 -49.37 -20.71
C ARG A 28 6.81 -48.55 -21.44
N GLY A 29 6.80 -48.65 -22.78
CA GLY A 29 5.58 -48.44 -23.57
C GLY A 29 4.71 -49.72 -23.53
N MET A 30 3.71 -49.93 -24.39
CA MET A 30 3.29 -49.24 -25.63
C MET A 30 1.89 -49.79 -26.00
N ARG A 31 1.18 -49.12 -26.94
CA ARG A 31 0.03 -49.58 -27.79
C ARG A 31 -1.35 -49.09 -27.32
N THR A 32 -2.02 -48.18 -28.04
CA THR A 32 -2.74 -48.30 -29.33
C THR A 32 -3.92 -49.28 -29.35
N SER A 33 -5.14 -48.75 -29.51
CA SER A 33 -5.85 -48.82 -30.80
C SER A 33 -7.09 -47.90 -30.87
N MET A 34 -7.55 -47.58 -32.07
CA MET A 34 -8.78 -46.82 -32.35
C MET A 34 -9.97 -47.75 -32.62
N ILE A 35 -11.18 -47.35 -32.23
CA ILE A 35 -12.46 -47.68 -32.89
C ILE A 35 -13.30 -46.39 -32.92
N ALA A 36 -14.15 -46.21 -33.94
CA ALA A 36 -14.89 -44.98 -34.20
C ALA A 36 -16.35 -45.25 -34.65
N ILE A 37 -17.07 -44.14 -34.92
CA ILE A 37 -18.40 -44.04 -35.56
C ILE A 37 -19.62 -44.18 -34.62
N GLY A 38 -20.37 -43.07 -34.54
CA GLY A 38 -21.72 -42.92 -33.99
C GLY A 38 -22.17 -41.49 -34.31
N ALA A 39 -23.38 -41.27 -34.83
CA ALA A 39 -23.68 -40.08 -35.65
C ALA A 39 -24.87 -39.22 -35.17
N ALA A 40 -24.88 -37.98 -35.66
CA ALA A 40 -26.00 -37.05 -35.81
C ALA A 40 -26.62 -36.38 -34.56
N ALA A 41 -26.33 -35.09 -34.41
CA ALA A 41 -27.34 -34.04 -34.35
C ALA A 41 -26.73 -32.70 -34.83
N ALA A 42 -27.47 -31.91 -35.61
CA ALA A 42 -27.04 -30.56 -36.01
C ALA A 42 -27.98 -29.53 -35.37
N LEU A 43 -27.42 -28.60 -34.59
CA LEU A 43 -28.10 -27.41 -34.09
C LEU A 43 -27.20 -26.20 -34.33
N VAL A 44 -27.59 -25.37 -35.30
CA VAL A 44 -26.93 -24.09 -35.54
C VAL A 44 -27.56 -23.06 -34.61
N LEU A 45 -26.82 -22.69 -33.57
CA LEU A 45 -27.05 -21.47 -32.81
C LEU A 45 -25.75 -20.67 -32.78
N THR A 46 -25.57 -19.79 -33.76
CA THR A 46 -24.53 -18.76 -33.77
C THR A 46 -24.85 -17.69 -32.73
N GLY A 47 -24.76 -18.07 -31.45
CA GLY A 47 -24.98 -17.23 -30.29
C GLY A 47 -23.72 -16.49 -29.87
N CYS A 48 -23.08 -15.74 -30.77
CA CYS A 48 -22.01 -14.81 -30.40
C CYS A 48 -22.62 -13.53 -29.81
N GLY A 49 -23.27 -13.68 -28.65
CA GLY A 49 -23.28 -12.60 -27.67
C GLY A 49 -21.86 -12.54 -27.08
N GLY A 50 -21.18 -11.41 -27.07
CA GLY A 50 -21.73 -10.05 -27.01
C GLY A 50 -21.61 -9.56 -25.57
N GLY A 51 -20.37 -9.55 -25.11
CA GLY A 51 -19.98 -9.47 -23.70
C GLY A 51 -18.47 -9.50 -23.59
N GLY A 52 -17.78 -8.84 -24.53
CA GLY A 52 -16.38 -8.52 -24.35
C GLY A 52 -16.30 -7.48 -23.25
N GLY A 53 -16.06 -7.93 -22.03
CA GLY A 53 -15.44 -7.08 -21.02
C GLY A 53 -14.08 -6.71 -21.59
N GLY A 54 -14.00 -5.55 -22.24
CA GLY A 54 -12.72 -4.99 -22.60
C GLY A 54 -11.97 -4.78 -21.30
N SER A 55 -10.74 -5.29 -21.21
CA SER A 55 -9.79 -4.77 -20.25
C SER A 55 -9.52 -3.33 -20.67
N SER A 56 -10.33 -2.40 -20.16
CA SER A 56 -9.92 -1.03 -19.98
C SER A 56 -8.72 -1.11 -19.04
N SER A 57 -7.52 -0.99 -19.60
CA SER A 57 -6.33 -0.69 -18.83
C SER A 57 -6.65 0.56 -17.99
N GLY A 58 -6.86 0.33 -16.70
CA GLY A 58 -7.23 1.36 -15.75
C GLY A 58 -5.94 2.02 -15.29
N SER A 59 -5.74 3.25 -15.72
CA SER A 59 -4.63 4.07 -15.26
C SER A 59 -5.01 4.73 -13.94
N THR A 60 -4.01 4.98 -13.09
CA THR A 60 -4.21 5.73 -11.85
C THR A 60 -3.25 6.90 -11.77
N THR A 61 -3.76 8.07 -11.42
CA THR A 61 -2.98 9.28 -11.17
C THR A 61 -3.18 9.70 -9.73
N ARG A 62 -2.12 9.62 -8.92
CA ARG A 62 -2.14 10.06 -7.52
C ARG A 62 -1.45 11.40 -7.33
N GLY A 63 -2.04 12.31 -6.55
CA GLY A 63 -1.45 13.60 -6.24
C GLY A 63 -2.43 14.57 -5.58
N ALA A 64 -1.94 15.74 -5.19
CA ALA A 64 -2.75 16.78 -4.57
C ALA A 64 -3.69 17.47 -5.57
N ILE A 65 -4.95 17.67 -5.18
CA ILE A 65 -5.92 18.49 -5.93
C ILE A 65 -5.45 19.95 -5.95
N THR A 66 -5.41 20.57 -7.12
CA THR A 66 -4.97 21.96 -7.32
C THR A 66 -6.08 22.91 -7.80
N GLY A 67 -7.27 22.38 -8.16
CA GLY A 67 -8.40 23.18 -8.63
C GLY A 67 -9.69 22.37 -8.87
N PHE A 68 -10.80 23.09 -9.10
CA PHE A 68 -12.15 22.56 -9.27
C PHE A 68 -12.92 23.22 -10.44
N GLY A 69 -14.03 22.58 -10.84
CA GLY A 69 -14.76 22.77 -12.10
C GLY A 69 -14.65 21.53 -13.00
N SER A 70 -13.51 20.88 -12.84
CA SER A 70 -13.01 19.55 -13.19
C SER A 70 -11.96 19.24 -12.08
N VAL A 71 -11.50 18.01 -11.89
CA VAL A 71 -10.52 17.71 -10.82
C VAL A 71 -9.09 17.81 -11.35
N TRP A 72 -8.32 18.78 -10.84
CA TRP A 72 -6.94 19.03 -11.33
C TRP A 72 -5.89 18.40 -10.43
N VAL A 73 -5.17 17.39 -10.91
CA VAL A 73 -4.12 16.67 -10.16
C VAL A 73 -2.83 16.64 -10.97
N ASN A 74 -1.70 16.97 -10.35
CA ASN A 74 -0.36 17.04 -10.97
C ASN A 74 -0.27 17.93 -12.25
N GLY A 75 -1.23 18.83 -12.46
CA GLY A 75 -1.35 19.67 -13.66
C GLY A 75 -2.13 19.02 -14.83
N ILE A 76 -2.65 17.81 -14.63
CA ILE A 76 -3.61 17.16 -15.53
C ILE A 76 -5.03 17.58 -15.08
N GLU A 77 -5.87 17.93 -16.04
CA GLU A 77 -7.30 18.14 -15.85
C GLU A 77 -8.01 16.78 -16.00
N PHE A 78 -8.71 16.33 -14.95
CA PHE A 78 -9.59 15.17 -15.04
C PHE A 78 -11.05 15.61 -15.13
N GLN A 79 -11.72 15.24 -16.21
CA GLN A 79 -13.13 15.54 -16.44
C GLN A 79 -13.98 14.76 -15.44
N THR A 80 -14.77 15.51 -14.65
CA THR A 80 -15.71 14.97 -13.66
C THR A 80 -17.15 15.24 -14.08
N GLY A 81 -18.05 14.29 -13.83
CA GLY A 81 -19.45 14.42 -14.25
C GLY A 81 -20.33 13.24 -13.84
N SER A 82 -21.40 13.01 -14.60
CA SER A 82 -22.30 11.86 -14.38
C SER A 82 -21.68 10.49 -14.67
N GLU A 83 -20.52 10.47 -15.34
CA GLU A 83 -19.75 9.26 -15.68
C GLU A 83 -18.57 9.01 -14.71
N THR A 84 -18.33 9.94 -13.78
CA THR A 84 -17.54 9.68 -12.56
C THR A 84 -18.45 8.96 -11.59
N HIS A 85 -18.30 7.64 -11.51
CA HIS A 85 -19.29 6.76 -10.89
C HIS A 85 -19.31 6.88 -9.36
N ARG A 86 -18.13 7.07 -8.75
CA ARG A 86 -17.96 7.15 -7.30
C ARG A 86 -16.85 8.13 -6.91
N LYS A 87 -16.98 8.69 -5.71
CA LYS A 87 -15.95 9.32 -4.92
C LYS A 87 -15.92 8.58 -3.59
N LEU A 88 -14.84 7.86 -3.32
CA LEU A 88 -14.67 7.11 -2.09
C LEU A 88 -13.98 8.01 -1.07
N LEU A 89 -14.53 8.07 0.15
CA LEU A 89 -13.97 8.85 1.24
C LEU A 89 -13.59 7.93 2.40
N ASP A 90 -12.35 8.09 2.87
CA ASP A 90 -11.80 7.48 4.08
C ASP A 90 -12.72 7.60 5.30
N THR A 91 -13.34 8.78 5.46
CA THR A 91 -14.35 9.06 6.47
C THR A 91 -15.54 9.80 5.83
N GLY A 92 -16.76 9.37 6.17
CA GLY A 92 -18.01 9.97 5.64
C GLY A 92 -18.88 8.97 4.86
N GLU A 93 -19.63 9.48 3.88
CA GLU A 93 -20.42 8.68 2.95
C GLU A 93 -19.79 8.73 1.54
N ASP A 94 -19.77 7.61 0.81
CA ASP A 94 -19.40 7.56 -0.60
C ASP A 94 -20.36 8.42 -1.44
N HIS A 95 -19.81 9.27 -2.32
CA HIS A 95 -20.61 10.13 -3.18
C HIS A 95 -20.65 9.61 -4.62
N SER A 96 -21.82 9.70 -5.26
CA SER A 96 -22.03 9.27 -6.65
C SER A 96 -23.06 10.17 -7.36
N GLY A 97 -23.21 10.02 -8.68
CA GLY A 97 -24.35 10.60 -9.42
C GLY A 97 -24.33 12.12 -9.60
N GLY A 98 -23.16 12.72 -9.83
CA GLY A 98 -23.04 14.13 -10.24
C GLY A 98 -23.09 15.17 -9.11
N VAL A 99 -22.84 14.77 -7.86
CA VAL A 99 -22.50 15.71 -6.78
C VAL A 99 -21.20 16.46 -7.15
N GLN A 100 -21.15 17.77 -6.92
CA GLN A 100 -20.00 18.61 -7.28
C GLN A 100 -18.74 18.24 -6.49
N ASP A 101 -17.57 18.32 -7.12
CA ASP A 101 -16.28 17.93 -6.51
C ASP A 101 -15.95 18.79 -5.29
N CYS A 102 -16.06 20.11 -5.42
CA CYS A 102 -15.85 21.10 -4.36
C CYS A 102 -16.89 21.11 -3.23
N THR A 103 -17.77 20.10 -3.16
CA THR A 103 -18.67 19.86 -2.02
C THR A 103 -18.41 18.53 -1.32
N VAL A 104 -17.37 17.80 -1.76
CA VAL A 104 -16.98 16.45 -1.30
C VAL A 104 -15.46 16.38 -1.04
N LEU A 105 -14.68 17.13 -1.82
CA LEU A 105 -13.22 17.19 -1.78
C LEU A 105 -12.77 18.66 -1.63
N SER A 106 -11.62 18.88 -1.01
CA SER A 106 -10.96 20.18 -0.85
C SER A 106 -9.64 20.26 -1.64
N VAL A 107 -9.20 21.48 -1.96
CA VAL A 107 -7.88 21.70 -2.58
C VAL A 107 -6.79 21.25 -1.62
N GLY A 108 -5.73 20.64 -2.15
CA GLY A 108 -4.62 20.09 -1.38
C GLY A 108 -4.82 18.64 -0.91
N MET A 109 -6.03 18.08 -0.93
CA MET A 109 -6.25 16.66 -0.66
C MET A 109 -5.47 15.81 -1.66
N VAL A 110 -4.69 14.83 -1.19
CA VAL A 110 -4.03 13.84 -2.05
C VAL A 110 -5.03 12.75 -2.37
N VAL A 111 -5.42 12.65 -3.64
CA VAL A 111 -6.38 11.66 -4.14
C VAL A 111 -5.74 10.72 -5.14
N THR A 112 -6.32 9.53 -5.28
CA THR A 112 -6.07 8.60 -6.39
C THR A 112 -7.20 8.74 -7.39
N VAL A 113 -6.92 9.28 -8.57
CA VAL A 113 -7.88 9.34 -9.68
C VAL A 113 -7.72 8.09 -10.54
N HIS A 114 -8.80 7.36 -10.76
CA HIS A 114 -8.86 6.23 -11.69
C HIS A 114 -9.46 6.69 -13.02
N HIS A 115 -8.82 6.34 -14.13
CA HIS A 115 -9.20 6.75 -15.48
C HIS A 115 -8.77 5.71 -16.52
N GLY A 116 -9.15 5.90 -17.79
CA GLY A 116 -8.66 5.07 -18.89
C GLY A 116 -7.23 5.43 -19.32
N ASP A 117 -6.50 4.47 -19.89
CA ASP A 117 -5.21 4.74 -20.55
C ASP A 117 -5.33 5.83 -21.63
N GLY A 118 -4.71 6.99 -21.38
CA GLY A 118 -4.77 8.16 -22.27
C GLY A 118 -6.12 8.89 -22.27
N ASP A 119 -7.03 8.54 -21.35
CA ASP A 119 -8.31 9.20 -21.11
C ASP A 119 -8.18 10.20 -19.96
N ASP A 120 -8.86 11.34 -20.09
CA ASP A 120 -8.98 12.38 -19.07
C ASP A 120 -10.26 12.27 -18.23
N HIS A 121 -11.17 11.33 -18.53
CA HIS A 121 -12.38 11.12 -17.75
C HIS A 121 -12.09 10.32 -16.46
N ALA A 122 -12.33 10.95 -15.30
CA ALA A 122 -12.26 10.25 -14.02
C ALA A 122 -13.45 9.30 -13.88
N THR A 123 -13.18 8.00 -13.77
CA THR A 123 -14.21 6.97 -13.52
C THR A 123 -14.51 6.83 -12.03
N GLU A 124 -13.48 7.04 -11.19
CA GLU A 124 -13.50 6.94 -9.73
C GLU A 124 -12.41 7.86 -9.13
N ILE A 125 -12.69 8.45 -7.97
CA ILE A 125 -11.71 9.24 -7.20
C ILE A 125 -11.71 8.72 -5.75
N GLU A 126 -10.59 8.21 -5.29
CA GLU A 126 -10.40 7.74 -3.91
C GLU A 126 -9.65 8.82 -3.11
N TYR A 127 -10.20 9.23 -1.97
CA TYR A 127 -9.50 10.05 -0.98
C TYR A 127 -9.21 9.22 0.27
N GLU A 128 -7.92 9.04 0.56
CA GLU A 128 -7.40 8.51 1.83
C GLU A 128 -6.54 9.59 2.49
N ASP A 129 -6.67 9.73 3.80
CA ASP A 129 -5.78 10.58 4.58
C ASP A 129 -4.37 9.94 4.76
N ASN A 130 -3.50 10.58 5.53
CA ASN A 130 -2.31 9.90 6.08
C ASN A 130 -2.48 9.53 7.56
N LEU A 131 -3.20 10.39 8.30
CA LEU A 131 -3.49 10.25 9.73
C LEU A 131 -4.55 11.26 10.18
N GLN A 132 -5.32 10.85 11.19
CA GLN A 132 -6.22 11.70 11.95
C GLN A 132 -5.88 11.56 13.44
N GLY A 133 -5.63 12.66 14.14
CA GLY A 133 -5.30 12.61 15.56
C GLY A 133 -4.93 13.95 16.18
N ALA A 134 -4.66 13.94 17.49
CA ALA A 134 -4.26 15.12 18.24
C ALA A 134 -2.82 15.57 17.91
N VAL A 135 -2.67 16.86 17.57
CA VAL A 135 -1.38 17.52 17.34
C VAL A 135 -0.51 17.49 18.59
N GLN A 136 0.76 17.14 18.42
CA GLN A 136 1.81 17.19 19.43
C GLN A 136 3.05 17.92 18.91
N TYR A 137 3.82 18.51 19.81
CA TYR A 137 5.13 19.13 19.53
C TYR A 137 5.10 20.20 18.43
N LEU A 138 4.05 21.03 18.36
CA LEU A 138 3.90 22.05 17.34
C LEU A 138 5.04 23.09 17.38
N ASN A 139 5.85 23.09 16.32
CA ASN A 139 6.95 24.00 16.12
C ASN A 139 6.64 24.94 14.95
N THR A 140 6.20 26.15 15.28
CA THR A 140 5.87 27.23 14.33
C THR A 140 7.09 27.99 13.79
N THR A 141 8.32 27.62 14.20
CA THR A 141 9.56 28.14 13.61
C THR A 141 10.00 27.29 12.41
N ASP A 142 9.95 25.97 12.57
CA ASP A 142 10.32 25.02 11.52
C ASP A 142 9.11 24.55 10.67
N ASN A 143 7.88 24.95 11.06
CA ASN A 143 6.59 24.52 10.49
C ASN A 143 6.42 23.00 10.49
N THR A 144 6.62 22.38 11.65
CA THR A 144 6.39 20.94 11.85
C THR A 144 5.61 20.64 13.12
N PHE A 145 4.89 19.52 13.13
CA PHE A 145 4.27 18.93 14.32
C PHE A 145 4.32 17.39 14.20
N GLU A 146 3.83 16.67 15.20
CA GLU A 146 3.68 15.22 15.18
C GLU A 146 2.24 14.82 15.52
N VAL A 147 1.76 13.72 14.95
CA VAL A 147 0.49 13.07 15.31
C VAL A 147 0.70 11.56 15.30
N LEU A 148 0.32 10.87 16.37
CA LEU A 148 0.47 9.41 16.53
C LEU A 148 1.90 8.89 16.23
N GLY A 149 2.91 9.75 16.40
CA GLY A 149 4.32 9.44 16.14
C GLY A 149 4.77 9.61 14.69
N GLN A 150 3.92 10.08 13.77
CA GLN A 150 4.36 10.50 12.44
C GLN A 150 4.61 12.00 12.44
N LYS A 151 5.74 12.42 11.87
CA LYS A 151 6.09 13.85 11.78
C LYS A 151 5.49 14.46 10.51
N VAL A 152 4.86 15.61 10.66
CA VAL A 152 4.23 16.38 9.58
C VAL A 152 4.96 17.70 9.40
N ARG A 153 5.19 18.10 8.14
CA ARG A 153 5.65 19.42 7.73
C ARG A 153 4.56 20.12 6.94
N PHE A 154 4.30 21.39 7.28
CA PHE A 154 3.31 22.24 6.63
C PHE A 154 3.97 23.54 6.14
N GLY A 155 3.27 24.34 5.34
CA GLY A 155 3.80 25.60 4.84
C GLY A 155 2.79 26.44 4.06
N GLY A 156 3.27 27.49 3.38
CA GLY A 156 2.43 28.44 2.64
C GLY A 156 1.72 27.89 1.40
N THR A 157 1.87 26.60 1.11
CA THR A 157 1.16 25.85 0.05
C THR A 157 0.23 24.76 0.61
N THR A 158 0.23 24.55 1.92
CA THR A 158 -0.72 23.65 2.59
C THR A 158 -2.06 24.38 2.69
N ASN A 159 -3.14 23.78 2.18
CA ASN A 159 -4.49 24.24 2.49
C ASN A 159 -4.82 23.84 3.94
N ILE A 160 -5.26 24.79 4.76
CA ILE A 160 -5.59 24.55 6.17
C ILE A 160 -7.02 25.03 6.40
N GLU A 161 -7.91 24.09 6.68
CA GLU A 161 -9.34 24.35 6.85
C GLU A 161 -9.78 24.27 8.33
N HIS A 162 -10.93 24.88 8.59
CA HIS A 162 -11.63 24.95 9.88
C HIS A 162 -10.93 25.57 11.10
N GLY A 163 -9.59 25.73 11.13
CA GLY A 163 -8.92 26.42 12.23
C GLY A 163 -7.41 26.62 12.07
N PRO A 164 -6.75 27.29 13.05
CA PRO A 164 -5.29 27.25 13.19
C PRO A 164 -4.85 25.93 13.84
N ILE A 165 -3.71 25.40 13.41
CA ILE A 165 -3.05 24.25 14.06
C ILE A 165 -2.61 24.66 15.48
N GLY A 166 -2.83 23.78 16.48
CA GLY A 166 -2.46 23.99 17.88
C GLY A 166 -2.31 22.66 18.61
N ASP A 167 -1.35 22.56 19.56
CA ASP A 167 -1.16 21.34 20.35
C ASP A 167 -2.46 20.90 21.05
N GLY A 168 -2.78 19.62 20.94
CA GLY A 168 -4.00 19.02 21.47
C GLY A 168 -5.27 19.20 20.61
N PHE A 169 -5.23 19.98 19.53
CA PHE A 169 -6.32 19.99 18.54
C PHE A 169 -6.25 18.73 17.69
N VAL A 170 -7.41 18.17 17.32
CA VAL A 170 -7.49 17.04 16.39
C VAL A 170 -7.38 17.57 14.96
N VAL A 171 -6.51 16.95 14.17
CA VAL A 171 -6.36 17.23 12.73
C VAL A 171 -6.46 15.94 11.92
N GLU A 172 -7.03 16.04 10.73
CA GLU A 172 -6.80 15.10 9.63
C GLU A 172 -5.74 15.71 8.71
N VAL A 173 -4.80 14.91 8.22
CA VAL A 173 -3.69 15.36 7.38
C VAL A 173 -3.63 14.54 6.10
N SER A 174 -3.58 15.22 4.95
CA SER A 174 -3.32 14.59 3.64
C SER A 174 -2.16 15.28 2.93
N GLY A 175 -1.28 14.45 2.36
CA GLY A 175 0.03 14.86 1.86
C GLY A 175 0.83 13.70 1.30
N LEU A 176 2.10 13.97 1.01
CA LEU A 176 3.05 13.01 0.44
C LEU A 176 4.22 12.79 1.40
N THR A 177 4.53 11.54 1.73
CA THR A 177 5.69 11.21 2.57
C THR A 177 6.99 11.48 1.81
N ALA A 178 7.80 12.39 2.32
CA ALA A 178 9.15 12.66 1.82
C ALA A 178 10.16 11.61 2.30
N SER A 179 11.30 11.50 1.60
CA SER A 179 12.33 10.48 1.86
C SER A 179 13.12 10.68 3.17
N ASP A 180 12.85 11.75 3.92
CA ASP A 180 13.30 11.96 5.30
C ASP A 180 12.33 11.38 6.35
N ASN A 181 11.22 10.76 5.91
CA ASN A 181 10.10 10.21 6.71
C ASN A 181 9.17 11.26 7.32
N VAL A 182 9.15 12.47 6.75
CA VAL A 182 8.18 13.52 7.11
C VAL A 182 7.04 13.52 6.10
N ILE A 183 5.80 13.66 6.58
CA ILE A 183 4.63 13.87 5.73
C ILE A 183 4.59 15.34 5.31
N ASP A 184 4.71 15.61 4.02
CA ASP A 184 4.55 16.95 3.45
C ASP A 184 3.07 17.20 3.20
N ALA A 185 2.43 17.84 4.17
CA ALA A 185 1.00 18.10 4.16
C ALA A 185 0.63 19.12 3.08
N THR A 186 -0.23 18.72 2.15
CA THR A 186 -0.86 19.60 1.16
C THR A 186 -2.27 20.02 1.60
N TYR A 187 -2.91 19.25 2.49
CA TYR A 187 -4.16 19.58 3.16
C TYR A 187 -4.13 19.20 4.65
N ILE A 188 -4.73 20.05 5.49
CA ILE A 188 -4.95 19.81 6.92
C ILE A 188 -6.35 20.32 7.29
N ASP A 189 -7.18 19.45 7.87
CA ASP A 189 -8.48 19.82 8.43
C ASP A 189 -8.42 19.86 9.95
N VAL A 190 -8.66 21.02 10.57
CA VAL A 190 -8.68 21.16 12.03
C VAL A 190 -10.09 20.86 12.54
N LYS A 191 -10.31 19.61 12.98
CA LYS A 191 -11.64 19.04 13.27
C LYS A 191 -12.39 19.83 14.35
N LEU A 192 -13.64 20.17 14.04
CA LEU A 192 -14.51 20.98 14.91
C LEU A 192 -15.35 20.13 15.86
N GLY A 193 -14.73 19.62 16.91
CA GLY A 193 -15.42 18.90 17.98
C GLY A 193 -14.51 17.95 18.75
N GLU A 194 -15.12 17.07 19.55
CA GLU A 194 -14.45 15.88 20.07
C GLU A 194 -14.49 14.80 18.98
N SER A 195 -13.37 14.13 18.71
CA SER A 195 -13.37 12.81 18.07
C SER A 195 -13.04 11.76 19.13
N ASP A 196 -13.74 10.62 19.11
CA ASP A 196 -13.40 9.46 19.96
C ASP A 196 -12.54 8.42 19.23
N GLU A 197 -12.29 8.59 17.93
CA GLU A 197 -11.48 7.70 17.10
C GLU A 197 -10.46 8.49 16.26
N PHE A 198 -9.31 7.87 16.05
CA PHE A 198 -8.10 8.43 15.42
C PHE A 198 -7.47 7.34 14.55
N GLU A 199 -6.85 7.70 13.42
CA GLU A 199 -6.17 6.73 12.56
C GLU A 199 -4.77 7.15 12.12
N ILE A 200 -3.98 6.14 11.75
CA ILE A 200 -2.62 6.26 11.24
C ILE A 200 -2.42 5.21 10.15
N LYS A 201 -2.04 5.64 8.94
CA LYS A 201 -1.65 4.77 7.84
C LYS A 201 -0.12 4.68 7.73
N GLY A 202 0.40 3.51 7.39
CA GLY A 202 1.84 3.27 7.25
C GLY A 202 2.23 1.82 6.99
N TYR A 203 3.53 1.56 6.92
CA TYR A 203 4.11 0.25 6.65
C TYR A 203 4.49 -0.48 7.94
N VAL A 204 4.13 -1.75 8.03
CA VAL A 204 4.60 -2.66 9.08
C VAL A 204 6.13 -2.83 8.91
N TYR A 205 6.90 -2.32 9.85
CA TYR A 205 8.36 -2.48 9.90
C TYR A 205 8.77 -3.87 10.43
N SER A 206 8.12 -4.31 11.51
CA SER A 206 8.39 -5.60 12.14
C SER A 206 7.25 -6.02 13.05
N VAL A 207 6.84 -7.29 13.02
CA VAL A 207 5.88 -7.85 13.99
C VAL A 207 6.65 -8.38 15.21
N GLY A 208 6.17 -8.04 16.40
CA GLY A 208 6.70 -8.47 17.69
C GLY A 208 6.09 -9.79 18.18
N ILE A 209 6.55 -10.27 19.33
CA ILE A 209 6.11 -11.56 19.91
C ILE A 209 4.91 -11.43 20.88
N ASP A 210 4.64 -10.21 21.37
CA ASP A 210 3.66 -9.94 22.43
C ASP A 210 2.43 -9.17 21.89
N ASN A 211 1.84 -9.65 20.78
CA ASN A 211 0.74 -8.98 20.06
C ASN A 211 1.02 -7.51 19.70
N THR A 212 2.27 -7.19 19.35
CA THR A 212 2.68 -5.84 18.95
C THR A 212 3.26 -5.85 17.54
N PHE A 213 3.27 -4.70 16.88
CA PHE A 213 4.11 -4.46 15.72
C PHE A 213 4.66 -3.03 15.71
N ARG A 214 5.63 -2.78 14.85
CA ARG A 214 6.26 -1.47 14.63
C ARG A 214 5.78 -0.89 13.31
N LEU A 215 5.38 0.37 13.31
CA LEU A 215 4.77 1.09 12.17
C LEU A 215 5.57 2.36 11.85
N GLY A 216 5.58 2.78 10.57
CA GLY A 216 6.14 4.06 10.12
C GLY A 216 5.68 4.44 8.72
N PRO A 217 5.97 5.68 8.25
CA PRO A 217 5.37 6.24 7.04
C PRO A 217 6.06 5.79 5.73
N LEU A 218 7.19 5.07 5.80
CA LEU A 218 7.90 4.47 4.65
C LEU A 218 8.33 3.02 4.95
N PRO A 219 8.52 2.17 3.91
CA PRO A 219 9.07 0.83 4.07
C PRO A 219 10.43 0.84 4.76
N GLY A 220 10.64 -0.09 5.70
CA GLY A 220 11.93 -0.22 6.39
C GLY A 220 12.22 0.87 7.46
N VAL A 221 11.25 1.73 7.78
CA VAL A 221 11.33 2.70 8.88
C VAL A 221 10.18 2.47 9.87
N SER A 222 10.39 2.78 11.15
CA SER A 222 9.29 2.87 12.11
C SER A 222 9.55 3.88 13.21
N THR A 223 8.50 4.65 13.49
CA THR A 223 8.42 5.72 14.48
C THR A 223 7.59 5.35 15.71
N VAL A 224 6.63 4.42 15.58
CA VAL A 224 5.68 4.05 16.66
C VAL A 224 5.53 2.54 16.84
N THR A 225 5.16 2.13 18.05
CA THR A 225 4.77 0.75 18.39
C THR A 225 3.26 0.66 18.53
N VAL A 226 2.65 -0.35 17.88
CA VAL A 226 1.22 -0.63 17.92
C VAL A 226 0.98 -1.92 18.70
N ASP A 227 0.04 -1.91 19.63
CA ASP A 227 -0.48 -3.06 20.36
C ASP A 227 -1.85 -3.47 19.77
N ILE A 228 -1.97 -4.75 19.39
CA ILE A 228 -3.16 -5.36 18.79
C ILE A 228 -3.80 -6.42 19.70
N THR A 229 -3.55 -6.35 21.02
CA THR A 229 -4.11 -7.30 22.00
C THR A 229 -5.63 -7.27 22.02
N GLY A 230 -6.26 -8.28 21.41
CA GLY A 230 -7.73 -8.41 21.31
C GLY A 230 -8.36 -7.69 20.12
N VAL A 231 -7.55 -7.20 19.18
CA VAL A 231 -7.98 -6.43 18.00
C VAL A 231 -8.34 -7.35 16.83
N THR A 232 -9.34 -6.95 16.04
CA THR A 232 -9.68 -7.61 14.77
C THR A 232 -8.72 -7.13 13.68
N LEU A 233 -8.17 -8.08 12.91
CA LEU A 233 -7.43 -7.80 11.69
C LEU A 233 -8.38 -7.94 10.50
N GLN A 234 -8.56 -6.88 9.70
CA GLN A 234 -9.39 -6.85 8.49
C GLN A 234 -8.50 -6.76 7.25
N ASP A 235 -8.89 -7.45 6.17
CA ASP A 235 -8.25 -7.46 4.84
C ASP A 235 -6.70 -7.63 4.73
N ILE A 236 -6.04 -8.01 5.84
CA ILE A 236 -4.62 -8.36 5.87
C ILE A 236 -4.33 -9.54 4.92
N PRO A 237 -3.40 -9.41 3.95
CA PRO A 237 -3.04 -10.49 3.03
C PRO A 237 -2.61 -11.77 3.77
N GLY A 238 -3.34 -12.86 3.55
CA GLY A 238 -3.11 -14.14 4.22
C GLY A 238 -3.58 -14.22 5.68
N GLY A 239 -4.21 -13.16 6.22
CA GLY A 239 -4.74 -13.10 7.59
C GLY A 239 -3.68 -13.00 8.69
N VAL A 240 -2.43 -12.65 8.33
CA VAL A 240 -1.30 -12.55 9.27
C VAL A 240 -0.46 -11.31 8.93
N LEU A 241 -0.15 -10.49 9.93
CA LEU A 241 0.71 -9.33 9.75
C LEU A 241 2.14 -9.74 9.37
N ALA A 242 2.73 -9.03 8.43
CA ALA A 242 4.09 -9.23 7.95
C ALA A 242 4.77 -7.89 7.64
N ALA A 243 6.10 -7.84 7.74
CA ALA A 243 6.85 -6.64 7.38
C ALA A 243 6.69 -6.29 5.90
N GLY A 244 6.54 -5.01 5.58
CA GLY A 244 6.28 -4.48 4.24
C GLY A 244 4.80 -4.30 3.90
N GLN A 245 3.86 -4.87 4.65
CA GLN A 245 2.43 -4.60 4.45
C GLN A 245 2.10 -3.14 4.79
N PHE A 246 1.35 -2.46 3.92
CA PHE A 246 0.73 -1.17 4.22
C PHE A 246 -0.59 -1.41 4.95
N VAL A 247 -0.80 -0.71 6.07
CA VAL A 247 -1.95 -0.89 6.96
C VAL A 247 -2.47 0.44 7.48
N GLU A 248 -3.77 0.47 7.73
CA GLU A 248 -4.43 1.46 8.57
C GLU A 248 -4.57 0.90 10.00
N VAL A 249 -4.36 1.75 11.00
CA VAL A 249 -4.62 1.42 12.40
C VAL A 249 -5.56 2.47 12.99
N LYS A 250 -6.74 2.06 13.46
CA LYS A 250 -7.65 2.93 14.21
C LYS A 250 -7.41 2.76 15.72
N THR A 251 -7.57 3.84 16.49
CA THR A 251 -7.43 3.85 17.95
C THR A 251 -8.35 4.88 18.59
N ARG A 252 -8.76 4.62 19.85
CA ARG A 252 -9.38 5.63 20.74
C ARG A 252 -8.39 6.27 21.70
N SER A 253 -7.10 5.98 21.56
CA SER A 253 -6.05 6.48 22.43
C SER A 253 -5.45 7.77 21.87
N LEU A 254 -5.56 8.86 22.63
CA LEU A 254 -4.82 10.11 22.39
C LEU A 254 -3.28 9.95 22.52
N THR A 255 -2.79 8.78 22.96
CA THR A 255 -1.36 8.47 23.18
C THR A 255 -0.60 9.51 24.01
N THR A 256 -0.86 9.52 25.32
CA THR A 256 -0.09 10.37 26.27
C THR A 256 1.29 9.76 26.54
N GLY A 257 2.29 10.11 25.70
CA GLY A 257 3.68 9.71 25.86
C GLY A 257 4.57 10.42 24.84
N SER A 258 5.89 10.25 24.93
CA SER A 258 6.82 10.69 23.87
C SER A 258 7.12 9.54 22.93
N PHE A 259 7.05 9.79 21.63
CA PHE A 259 7.51 8.84 20.62
C PHE A 259 9.05 8.77 20.63
N PRO A 260 9.67 7.61 20.33
CA PRO A 260 9.06 6.36 19.85
C PRO A 260 8.55 5.42 20.97
N ASP A 261 8.69 5.80 22.24
CA ASP A 261 8.37 4.94 23.40
C ASP A 261 6.86 4.85 23.70
N ALA A 262 6.05 5.75 23.13
CA ALA A 262 4.58 5.68 23.19
C ALA A 262 4.01 4.52 22.37
N VAL A 263 2.97 3.88 22.92
CA VAL A 263 2.27 2.74 22.30
C VAL A 263 0.86 3.15 21.88
N ILE A 264 0.51 2.89 20.62
CA ILE A 264 -0.86 2.96 20.13
C ILE A 264 -1.54 1.64 20.49
N HIS A 265 -2.54 1.67 21.36
CA HIS A 265 -3.45 0.54 21.54
C HIS A 265 -4.49 0.61 20.42
N ALA A 266 -4.39 -0.26 19.43
CA ALA A 266 -5.33 -0.29 18.32
C ALA A 266 -6.73 -0.73 18.81
N THR A 267 -7.77 -0.28 18.12
CA THR A 267 -9.11 -0.89 18.15
C THR A 267 -9.37 -1.72 16.90
N GLU A 268 -8.68 -1.42 15.80
CA GLU A 268 -8.81 -2.07 14.50
C GLU A 268 -7.50 -1.93 13.71
N VAL A 269 -7.19 -2.92 12.86
CA VAL A 269 -6.11 -2.83 11.85
C VAL A 269 -6.62 -3.40 10.53
N GLU A 270 -6.55 -2.59 9.46
CA GLU A 270 -7.02 -2.93 8.12
C GLU A 270 -5.85 -2.99 7.13
N GLY A 271 -5.85 -3.96 6.23
CA GLY A 271 -4.89 -4.06 5.12
C GLY A 271 -5.29 -3.19 3.95
N LYS A 272 -4.59 -2.06 3.76
CA LYS A 272 -4.82 -1.14 2.63
C LYS A 272 -3.95 -1.54 1.43
N LYS A 273 -4.32 -1.06 0.23
CA LYS A 273 -3.44 -1.14 -0.95
C LYS A 273 -2.33 -0.10 -0.79
N ASP A 274 -1.10 -0.42 -1.17
CA ASP A 274 -0.09 0.60 -1.38
C ASP A 274 -0.39 1.33 -2.70
N ILE A 275 -0.65 2.64 -2.60
CA ILE A 275 -0.80 3.56 -3.74
C ILE A 275 0.29 4.65 -3.69
N GLY A 276 1.26 4.52 -2.77
CA GLY A 276 2.35 5.46 -2.52
C GLY A 276 3.70 5.02 -3.11
N HIS A 277 3.90 3.74 -3.38
CA HIS A 277 5.03 3.23 -4.15
C HIS A 277 4.60 2.75 -5.54
N SER A 278 5.10 3.42 -6.57
CA SER A 278 5.22 2.82 -7.89
C SER A 278 6.31 1.75 -7.84
N GLU A 279 5.92 0.50 -7.55
CA GLU A 279 6.74 -0.63 -7.98
C GLU A 279 6.77 -0.58 -9.51
N ASP A 280 7.88 -0.11 -10.07
CA ASP A 280 8.18 -0.22 -11.49
C ASP A 280 8.22 -1.71 -11.83
N HIS A 281 7.08 -2.24 -12.29
CA HIS A 281 6.99 -3.55 -12.91
C HIS A 281 7.75 -3.50 -14.24
N ASP A 282 9.07 -3.67 -14.14
CA ASP A 282 9.97 -4.06 -15.22
C ASP A 282 9.54 -5.46 -15.70
N ASP A 283 8.44 -5.52 -16.45
CA ASP A 283 8.09 -6.65 -17.30
C ASP A 283 9.19 -6.76 -18.37
N HIS A 284 10.25 -7.48 -18.00
CA HIS A 284 11.32 -7.90 -18.88
C HIS A 284 10.76 -8.90 -19.90
N ASP A 285 10.07 -8.34 -20.89
CA ASP A 285 9.50 -9.02 -22.04
C ASP A 285 10.66 -9.58 -22.88
N ASN A 286 11.13 -10.77 -22.49
CA ASN A 286 12.25 -11.48 -23.09
C ASN A 286 11.81 -12.03 -24.46
N HIS A 287 11.69 -11.12 -25.41
CA HIS A 287 11.46 -11.37 -26.82
C HIS A 287 12.70 -12.03 -27.45
N ASP A 288 12.86 -13.32 -27.15
CA ASP A 288 13.99 -14.12 -27.59
C ASP A 288 14.09 -14.13 -29.13
N ASN A 289 15.26 -13.72 -29.61
CA ASN A 289 15.49 -13.37 -31.01
C ASN A 289 15.60 -14.64 -31.90
N HIS A 290 14.47 -15.14 -32.39
CA HIS A 290 14.46 -16.21 -33.38
C HIS A 290 14.78 -15.68 -34.79
N GLU A 291 16.07 -15.69 -35.12
CA GLU A 291 16.61 -15.29 -36.42
C GLU A 291 15.99 -16.08 -37.59
N ASN A 292 15.55 -15.36 -38.62
CA ASN A 292 14.93 -15.92 -39.81
C ASN A 292 16.00 -16.41 -40.81
N HIS A 293 16.30 -17.70 -40.80
CA HIS A 293 17.16 -18.35 -41.81
C HIS A 293 16.37 -19.15 -42.85
N SER A 294 16.89 -19.15 -44.09
CA SER A 294 16.23 -19.51 -45.36
C SER A 294 15.90 -20.99 -45.56
#